data_AF-A0A961IDH7-F1
#
_entry.id   AF-A0A961IDH7-F1
#
_cell.length_a   1.000
_cell.length_b   1.000
_cell.length_c   1.000
_cell.angle_alpha   90.00
_cell.angle_beta   90.00
_cell.angle_gamma   90.00
#
_symmetry.space_group_name_H-M   'P 1'
#
loop_
_entity.id
_entity.type
_entity.pdbx_description
1 polymer ?
#
loop_
_entity_poly.entity_id
_entity_poly.type
_entity_poly.pdbx_seq_one_letter_code
_entity_poly.pdbx_strand_id
1 'polypeptide(L)'
;AGTLPSDAEVVWETGAKSFDIACLKRNEYLGWEPYRPMIACDQDLRKYIPIDKHDVENVRLLINLGYPTIVPVLRDMFECLQDFNWPIAKEAAPFLSSLGASCKEIIEEIFNSDDSVWKYWIIQEIIENMSKPHAAEYIPLLNKLNNNLSSEDIKEEVDIAISEALAIIST
;
A
#
# COMPACT_ATOMS: atom_id res chain seq x y z
N ALA A 1 -18.18 19.74 28.38
CA ALA A 1 -18.44 20.25 27.02
C ALA A 1 -17.27 21.14 26.63
N GLY A 2 -16.30 20.58 25.93
CA GLY A 2 -15.16 21.33 25.39
C GLY A 2 -15.36 21.44 23.88
N THR A 3 -15.53 22.66 23.39
CA THR A 3 -15.65 22.98 21.96
C THR A 3 -14.34 22.66 21.25
N LEU A 4 -14.42 21.91 20.15
CA LEU A 4 -13.31 21.71 19.21
C LEU A 4 -12.92 23.06 18.56
N PRO A 5 -11.64 23.26 18.23
CA PRO A 5 -11.17 24.53 17.67
C PRO A 5 -11.62 24.71 16.21
N SER A 6 -11.80 25.97 15.81
CA SER A 6 -12.52 26.43 14.61
C SER A 6 -11.74 26.32 13.29
N ASP A 7 -10.64 25.58 13.30
CA ASP A 7 -9.60 25.53 12.26
C ASP A 7 -9.35 24.11 11.72
N ALA A 8 -10.18 23.13 12.11
CA ALA A 8 -10.19 21.79 11.52
C ALA A 8 -10.74 21.74 10.07
N GLU A 9 -11.10 22.87 9.48
CA GLU A 9 -11.88 22.94 8.23
C GLU A 9 -11.10 22.80 6.92
N VAL A 10 -9.76 22.76 6.91
CA VAL A 10 -9.01 23.02 5.63
C VAL A 10 -8.36 21.79 4.97
N VAL A 11 -8.50 20.56 5.49
CA VAL A 11 -7.65 19.45 5.01
C VAL A 11 -8.19 18.65 3.79
N TRP A 12 -9.41 18.89 3.29
CA TRP A 12 -10.03 17.90 2.38
C TRP A 12 -10.66 18.45 1.09
N GLU A 13 -9.83 18.81 0.09
CA GLU A 13 -10.26 18.92 -1.31
C GLU A 13 -10.28 17.54 -1.99
N THR A 14 -11.16 16.65 -1.52
CA THR A 14 -11.65 15.52 -2.32
C THR A 14 -13.14 15.73 -2.54
N GLY A 15 -13.65 15.43 -3.74
CA GLY A 15 -15.03 15.73 -4.16
C GLY A 15 -16.15 14.97 -3.45
N ALA A 16 -15.97 14.57 -2.18
CA ALA A 16 -17.01 14.04 -1.29
C ALA A 16 -17.31 15.06 -0.18
N LYS A 17 -18.60 15.33 0.08
CA LYS A 17 -19.05 16.45 0.92
C LYS A 17 -18.65 16.37 2.42
N SER A 18 -18.10 15.24 2.90
CA SER A 18 -17.37 15.12 4.18
C SER A 18 -16.75 13.72 4.34
N PHE A 19 -15.74 13.60 5.20
CA PHE A 19 -15.14 12.33 5.65
C PHE A 19 -16.19 11.34 6.15
N ASP A 20 -17.21 11.84 6.86
CA ASP A 20 -18.31 11.02 7.39
C ASP A 20 -19.14 10.39 6.27
N ILE A 21 -19.32 11.04 5.11
CA ILE A 21 -20.03 10.46 3.96
C ILE A 21 -19.18 9.40 3.23
N ALA A 22 -17.86 9.58 3.19
CA ALA A 22 -16.95 8.57 2.65
C ALA A 22 -16.92 7.32 3.54
N CYS A 23 -16.91 7.49 4.88
CA CYS A 23 -17.07 6.41 5.84
C CYS A 23 -18.46 5.77 5.77
N LEU A 24 -19.56 6.54 5.74
CA LEU A 24 -20.92 6.01 5.70
C LEU A 24 -21.21 5.17 4.45
N LYS A 25 -20.75 5.59 3.27
CA LYS A 25 -20.96 4.84 2.02
C LYS A 25 -20.14 3.55 1.93
N ARG A 26 -19.06 3.42 2.70
CA ARG A 26 -18.24 2.21 2.77
C ARG A 26 -18.57 1.33 4.00
N ASN A 27 -19.09 1.93 5.08
CA ASN A 27 -19.54 1.25 6.31
C ASN A 27 -20.82 0.42 6.10
N GLU A 28 -21.60 0.70 5.06
CA GLU A 28 -22.73 -0.18 4.67
C GLU A 28 -22.26 -1.62 4.36
N TYR A 29 -20.97 -1.79 3.99
CA TYR A 29 -20.36 -3.10 3.76
C TYR A 29 -19.74 -3.77 5.01
N LEU A 30 -19.55 -3.03 6.12
CA LEU A 30 -18.85 -3.58 7.31
C LEU A 30 -19.73 -3.63 8.58
N GLY A 31 -20.84 -2.91 8.69
CA GLY A 31 -21.73 -3.03 9.85
C GLY A 31 -21.14 -2.49 11.18
N TRP A 32 -20.09 -1.68 11.11
CA TRP A 32 -19.54 -0.97 12.27
C TRP A 32 -20.22 0.41 12.41
N GLU A 33 -21.08 0.55 13.43
CA GLU A 33 -21.40 1.85 14.06
C GLU A 33 -20.11 2.46 14.64
N PRO A 34 -19.95 3.80 14.70
CA PRO A 34 -18.72 4.47 14.30
C PRO A 34 -17.60 4.36 15.35
N TYR A 35 -16.82 3.28 15.28
CA TYR A 35 -15.52 3.25 15.91
C TYR A 35 -14.56 4.15 15.12
N ARG A 36 -14.37 5.39 15.61
CA ARG A 36 -13.31 6.28 15.12
C ARG A 36 -12.10 6.11 16.04
N PRO A 37 -11.02 5.43 15.62
CA PRO A 37 -9.80 5.38 16.40
C PRO A 37 -9.27 6.82 16.59
N MET A 38 -9.00 7.20 17.85
CA MET A 38 -8.35 8.47 18.15
C MET A 38 -6.88 8.37 17.76
N ILE A 39 -6.54 8.90 16.60
CA ILE A 39 -5.16 8.99 16.09
C ILE A 39 -4.75 10.44 16.23
N ALA A 40 -4.00 10.76 17.29
CA ALA A 40 -3.50 12.11 17.55
C ALA A 40 -2.06 12.30 17.08
N CYS A 41 -1.34 11.19 16.85
CA CYS A 41 0.05 11.19 16.39
C CYS A 41 0.41 9.87 15.70
N ASP A 42 1.58 9.84 15.06
CA ASP A 42 2.14 8.66 14.39
C ASP A 42 2.22 7.43 15.32
N GLN A 43 2.50 7.66 16.61
CA GLN A 43 2.58 6.57 17.60
C GLN A 43 1.23 5.90 17.84
N ASP A 44 0.13 6.63 17.70
CA ASP A 44 -1.21 6.03 17.79
C ASP A 44 -1.52 5.19 16.56
N LEU A 45 -1.04 5.62 15.39
CA LEU A 45 -1.22 4.89 14.14
C LEU A 45 -0.49 3.54 14.15
N ARG A 46 0.70 3.47 14.75
CA ARG A 46 1.48 2.22 14.90
C ARG A 46 0.75 1.12 15.68
N LYS A 47 -0.25 1.45 16.49
CA LYS A 47 -1.08 0.47 17.21
C LYS A 47 -1.98 -0.35 16.28
N TYR A 48 -2.16 0.09 15.05
CA TYR A 48 -2.99 -0.55 14.03
C TYR A 48 -2.16 -1.21 12.93
N ILE A 49 -0.85 -1.37 13.12
CA ILE A 49 -0.05 -2.24 12.25
C ILE A 49 -0.55 -3.68 12.44
N PRO A 50 -0.80 -4.44 11.36
CA PRO A 50 -1.24 -5.83 11.44
C PRO A 50 -0.28 -6.68 12.30
N ILE A 51 -0.80 -7.37 13.31
CA ILE A 51 0.03 -8.15 14.24
C ILE A 51 0.41 -9.53 13.70
N ASP A 52 -0.40 -10.06 12.78
CA ASP A 52 -0.15 -11.34 12.11
C ASP A 52 -0.82 -11.41 10.73
N LYS A 53 -0.48 -12.46 9.99
CA LYS A 53 -0.93 -12.70 8.60
C LYS A 53 -2.45 -12.79 8.38
N HIS A 54 -3.26 -12.91 9.44
CA HIS A 54 -4.71 -12.95 9.38
C HIS A 54 -5.37 -11.69 9.96
N ASP A 55 -4.60 -10.68 10.37
CA ASP A 55 -5.10 -9.42 10.93
C ASP A 55 -5.63 -8.47 9.83
N VAL A 56 -6.63 -8.96 9.12
CA VAL A 56 -7.29 -8.29 7.99
C VAL A 56 -8.04 -7.03 8.46
N GLU A 57 -8.53 -7.02 9.69
CA GLU A 57 -9.28 -5.88 10.23
C GLU A 57 -8.39 -4.65 10.40
N ASN A 58 -7.17 -4.81 10.91
CA ASN A 58 -6.23 -3.69 11.00
C ASN A 58 -5.76 -3.20 9.63
N VAL A 59 -5.53 -4.11 8.67
CA VAL A 59 -5.27 -3.72 7.27
C VAL A 59 -6.40 -2.87 6.71
N ARG A 60 -7.65 -3.34 6.86
CA ARG A 60 -8.82 -2.60 6.37
C ARG A 60 -8.98 -1.24 7.05
N LEU A 61 -8.71 -1.16 8.35
CA LEU A 61 -8.71 0.10 9.08
C LEU A 61 -7.67 1.07 8.49
N LEU A 62 -6.43 0.64 8.27
CA LEU A 62 -5.40 1.48 7.66
C LEU A 62 -5.78 1.92 6.24
N ILE A 63 -6.30 1.02 5.42
CA ILE A 63 -6.84 1.35 4.08
C ILE A 63 -7.96 2.41 4.17
N ASN A 64 -8.82 2.33 5.19
CA ASN A 64 -9.89 3.31 5.41
C ASN A 64 -9.36 4.68 5.85
N LEU A 65 -8.28 4.73 6.64
CA LEU A 65 -7.62 5.99 7.00
C LEU A 65 -6.99 6.68 5.79
N GLY A 66 -6.53 5.87 4.83
CA GLY A 66 -6.08 6.32 3.52
C GLY A 66 -4.78 7.12 3.52
N TYR A 67 -4.34 7.47 2.33
CA TYR A 67 -3.20 8.35 2.11
C TYR A 67 -3.65 9.83 2.16
N PRO A 68 -2.87 10.76 2.75
CA PRO A 68 -1.53 10.59 3.32
C PRO A 68 -1.51 10.17 4.81
N THR A 69 -2.66 9.97 5.45
CA THR A 69 -2.76 9.64 6.89
C THR A 69 -1.88 8.45 7.29
N ILE A 70 -1.81 7.42 6.44
CA ILE A 70 -1.05 6.21 6.74
C ILE A 70 0.46 6.29 6.47
N VAL A 71 0.98 7.39 5.93
CA VAL A 71 2.41 7.52 5.58
C VAL A 71 3.36 7.01 6.68
N PRO A 72 3.14 7.32 7.98
CA PRO A 72 4.03 6.86 9.05
C PRO A 72 4.11 5.34 9.25
N VAL A 73 3.13 4.58 8.73
CA VAL A 73 3.07 3.11 8.77
C VAL A 73 2.97 2.48 7.38
N LEU A 74 3.20 3.26 6.32
CA LEU A 74 3.07 2.77 4.95
C LEU A 74 4.11 1.68 4.66
N ARG A 75 5.32 1.80 5.22
CA ARG A 75 6.34 0.76 5.08
C ARG A 75 5.90 -0.57 5.70
N ASP A 76 5.29 -0.52 6.88
CA ASP A 76 4.75 -1.69 7.59
C ASP A 76 3.60 -2.32 6.80
N MET A 77 2.77 -1.52 6.13
CA MET A 77 1.75 -2.02 5.21
C MET A 77 2.34 -2.82 4.03
N PHE A 78 3.51 -2.44 3.52
CA PHE A 78 4.19 -3.20 2.47
C PHE A 78 4.74 -4.55 2.98
N GLU A 79 5.01 -4.71 4.28
CA GLU A 79 5.46 -6.01 4.84
C GLU A 79 4.38 -7.08 4.73
N CYS A 80 3.11 -6.68 4.66
CA CYS A 80 2.00 -7.59 4.39
C CYS A 80 2.17 -8.33 3.05
N LEU A 81 2.99 -7.81 2.13
CA LEU A 81 3.22 -8.34 0.78
C LEU A 81 4.44 -9.27 0.66
N GLN A 82 5.12 -9.59 1.77
CA GLN A 82 6.23 -10.55 1.75
C GLN A 82 5.78 -11.95 1.29
N ASP A 83 4.53 -12.31 1.54
CA ASP A 83 3.95 -13.57 1.09
C ASP A 83 2.48 -13.37 0.70
N PHE A 84 2.20 -13.46 -0.60
CA PHE A 84 0.85 -13.23 -1.11
C PHE A 84 -0.14 -14.36 -0.78
N ASN A 85 0.33 -15.45 -0.15
CA ASN A 85 -0.56 -16.44 0.45
C ASN A 85 -1.23 -15.91 1.73
N TRP A 86 -0.72 -14.83 2.34
CA TRP A 86 -1.32 -14.23 3.51
C TRP A 86 -2.62 -13.48 3.16
N PRO A 87 -3.71 -13.70 3.91
CA PRO A 87 -4.96 -12.94 3.71
C PRO A 87 -4.77 -11.42 3.72
N ILE A 88 -3.90 -10.90 4.60
CA ILE A 88 -3.59 -9.48 4.68
C ILE A 88 -2.97 -8.91 3.39
N ALA A 89 -2.21 -9.73 2.63
CA ALA A 89 -1.57 -9.30 1.40
C ALA A 89 -2.61 -8.96 0.32
N LYS A 90 -3.61 -9.84 0.17
CA LYS A 90 -4.70 -9.71 -0.79
C LYS A 90 -5.57 -8.49 -0.52
N GLU A 91 -5.73 -8.13 0.74
CA GLU A 91 -6.49 -6.95 1.16
C GLU A 91 -5.67 -5.66 0.97
N ALA A 92 -4.37 -5.69 1.25
CA ALA A 92 -3.48 -4.53 1.15
C ALA A 92 -3.15 -4.13 -0.30
N ALA A 93 -2.88 -5.11 -1.17
CA ALA A 93 -2.30 -4.87 -2.50
C ALA A 93 -3.10 -3.92 -3.39
N PRO A 94 -4.44 -4.04 -3.54
CA PRO A 94 -5.20 -3.14 -4.41
C PRO A 94 -5.08 -1.68 -3.99
N PHE A 95 -5.10 -1.43 -2.68
CA PHE A 95 -4.92 -0.08 -2.14
C PHE A 95 -3.50 0.42 -2.35
N LEU A 96 -2.47 -0.39 -2.05
CA LEU A 96 -1.07 0.02 -2.21
C LEU A 96 -0.69 0.28 -3.68
N SER A 97 -1.21 -0.52 -4.61
CA SER A 97 -1.05 -0.29 -6.05
C SER A 97 -1.68 1.04 -6.49
N SER A 98 -2.82 1.42 -5.92
CA SER A 98 -3.50 2.68 -6.25
C SER A 98 -2.69 3.94 -5.92
N LEU A 99 -1.70 3.85 -5.01
CA LEU A 99 -0.88 4.98 -4.57
C LEU A 99 0.17 5.41 -5.61
N GLY A 100 0.46 4.56 -6.62
CA GLY A 100 1.40 4.86 -7.69
C GLY A 100 2.76 5.32 -7.17
N ALA A 101 3.28 6.40 -7.76
CA ALA A 101 4.60 6.96 -7.48
C ALA A 101 4.89 7.30 -6.01
N SER A 102 3.84 7.47 -5.18
CA SER A 102 4.01 7.74 -3.74
C SER A 102 4.69 6.58 -3.00
N CYS A 103 4.72 5.39 -3.60
CA CYS A 103 5.37 4.20 -3.03
C CYS A 103 6.82 4.01 -3.50
N LYS A 104 7.37 4.92 -4.31
CA LYS A 104 8.63 4.70 -5.02
C LYS A 104 9.83 4.42 -4.12
N GLU A 105 10.00 5.21 -3.06
CA GLU A 105 11.11 5.05 -2.12
C GLU A 105 11.04 3.69 -1.41
N ILE A 106 9.85 3.30 -0.94
CA ILE A 106 9.61 2.00 -0.28
C ILE A 106 9.88 0.82 -1.23
N ILE A 107 9.42 0.92 -2.48
CA ILE A 107 9.65 -0.14 -3.48
C ILE A 107 11.14 -0.25 -3.83
N GLU A 108 11.86 0.87 -3.93
CA GLU A 108 13.31 0.85 -4.14
C GLU A 108 14.04 0.19 -2.95
N GLU A 109 13.64 0.47 -1.71
CA GLU A 109 14.18 -0.22 -0.54
C GLU A 109 13.94 -1.74 -0.60
N ILE A 110 12.74 -2.18 -0.98
CA ILE A 110 12.43 -3.62 -1.11
C ILE A 110 13.29 -4.26 -2.21
N PHE A 111 13.46 -3.60 -3.36
CA PHE A 111 14.28 -4.13 -4.45
C PHE A 111 15.77 -4.23 -4.09
N ASN A 112 16.24 -3.40 -3.15
CA ASN A 112 17.60 -3.49 -2.62
C ASN A 112 17.76 -4.48 -1.45
N SER A 113 16.68 -5.13 -1.00
CA SER A 113 16.74 -6.17 0.04
C SER A 113 17.17 -7.53 -0.50
N ASP A 114 17.42 -8.50 0.38
CA ASP A 114 17.74 -9.88 0.02
C ASP A 114 16.49 -10.78 -0.09
N ASP A 115 15.28 -10.21 -0.01
CA ASP A 115 14.03 -10.97 -0.06
C ASP A 115 13.49 -11.08 -1.50
N SER A 116 13.94 -12.10 -2.22
CA SER A 116 13.57 -12.34 -3.62
C SER A 116 12.07 -12.59 -3.82
N VAL A 117 11.42 -13.28 -2.87
CA VAL A 117 9.97 -13.56 -2.93
C VAL A 117 9.19 -12.27 -2.78
N TRP A 118 9.61 -11.37 -1.88
CA TRP A 118 8.97 -10.07 -1.73
C TRP A 118 9.13 -9.21 -2.99
N LYS A 119 10.32 -9.18 -3.61
CA LYS A 119 10.54 -8.47 -4.88
C LYS A 119 9.58 -8.97 -5.96
N TYR A 120 9.46 -10.29 -6.10
CA TYR A 120 8.53 -10.93 -7.04
C TYR A 120 7.10 -10.44 -6.82
N TRP A 121 6.59 -10.49 -5.58
CA TRP A 121 5.23 -10.05 -5.27
C TRP A 121 5.01 -8.55 -5.49
N ILE A 122 6.01 -7.70 -5.22
CA ILE A 122 5.89 -6.26 -5.52
C ILE A 122 5.76 -6.03 -7.03
N ILE A 123 6.48 -6.76 -7.86
CA ILE A 123 6.38 -6.59 -9.32
C ILE A 123 4.98 -7.01 -9.79
N GLN A 124 4.56 -8.24 -9.45
CA GLN A 124 3.32 -8.84 -9.96
C GLN A 124 2.06 -8.20 -9.35
N GLU A 125 2.02 -7.98 -8.04
CA GLU A 125 0.78 -7.58 -7.36
C GLU A 125 0.66 -6.07 -7.18
N ILE A 126 1.77 -5.33 -7.26
CA ILE A 126 1.76 -3.87 -7.10
C ILE A 126 1.99 -3.17 -8.43
N ILE A 127 3.13 -3.39 -9.09
CA ILE A 127 3.52 -2.62 -10.28
C ILE A 127 2.67 -2.99 -11.49
N GLU A 128 2.42 -4.26 -11.76
CA GLU A 128 1.61 -4.69 -12.92
C GLU A 128 0.14 -4.27 -12.80
N ASN A 129 -0.36 -4.14 -11.57
CA ASN A 129 -1.73 -3.73 -11.28
C ASN A 129 -1.93 -2.20 -11.21
N MET A 130 -0.85 -1.42 -11.33
CA MET A 130 -0.93 0.04 -11.40
C MET A 130 -1.53 0.51 -12.72
N SER A 131 -2.07 1.73 -12.72
CA SER A 131 -2.33 2.42 -13.99
C SER A 131 -1.02 2.57 -14.78
N LYS A 132 -1.08 2.46 -16.13
CA LYS A 132 0.11 2.56 -16.99
C LYS A 132 0.99 3.79 -16.70
N PRO A 133 0.43 5.01 -16.50
CA PRO A 133 1.26 6.16 -16.14
C PRO A 133 2.06 5.96 -14.86
N HIS A 134 1.44 5.41 -13.81
CA HIS A 134 2.13 5.13 -12.54
C HIS A 134 3.17 4.01 -12.71
N ALA A 135 2.81 2.91 -13.38
CA ALA A 135 3.71 1.79 -13.60
C ALA A 135 4.96 2.20 -14.42
N ALA A 136 4.79 3.09 -15.40
CA ALA A 136 5.89 3.61 -16.21
C ALA A 136 6.97 4.34 -15.40
N GLU A 137 6.63 4.92 -14.25
CA GLU A 137 7.59 5.57 -13.36
C GLU A 137 8.59 4.59 -12.71
N TYR A 138 8.25 3.29 -12.71
CA TYR A 138 9.06 2.21 -12.15
C TYR A 138 10.00 1.56 -13.18
N ILE A 139 9.88 1.87 -14.47
CA ILE A 139 10.77 1.32 -15.53
C ILE A 139 12.26 1.47 -15.17
N PRO A 140 12.75 2.65 -14.70
CA PRO A 140 14.17 2.78 -14.34
C PRO A 140 14.59 1.85 -13.21
N LEU A 141 13.69 1.64 -12.24
CA LEU A 141 13.95 0.81 -11.06
C LEU A 141 13.91 -0.69 -11.42
N LEU A 142 12.96 -1.11 -12.25
CA LEU A 142 12.89 -2.46 -12.82
C LEU A 142 14.16 -2.80 -13.62
N ASN A 143 14.61 -1.88 -14.49
CA ASN A 143 15.85 -2.06 -15.25
C ASN A 143 17.08 -2.14 -14.34
N LYS A 144 17.14 -1.33 -13.27
CA LYS A 144 18.23 -1.38 -12.29
C LYS A 144 18.26 -2.73 -11.57
N LEU A 145 17.10 -3.24 -11.15
CA LEU A 145 16.98 -4.55 -10.51
C LEU A 145 17.42 -5.66 -11.48
N ASN A 146 16.94 -5.65 -12.72
CA ASN A 146 17.27 -6.66 -13.74
C ASN A 146 18.78 -6.79 -14.00
N ASN A 147 19.51 -5.67 -13.94
CA ASN A 147 20.96 -5.65 -14.14
C ASN A 147 21.76 -6.16 -12.93
N ASN A 148 21.12 -6.37 -11.78
CA ASN A 148 21.78 -6.72 -10.51
C ASN A 148 21.10 -7.90 -9.80
N LEU A 149 20.43 -8.78 -10.55
CA LEU A 149 19.76 -9.96 -9.97
C LEU A 149 20.77 -10.91 -9.32
N SER A 150 20.43 -11.38 -8.13
CA SER A 150 21.14 -12.47 -7.47
C SER A 150 20.72 -13.84 -8.02
N SER A 151 21.45 -14.89 -7.65
CA SER A 151 21.05 -16.26 -7.99
C SER A 151 19.72 -16.67 -7.36
N GLU A 152 19.37 -16.11 -6.19
CA GLU A 152 18.08 -16.37 -5.55
C GLU A 152 16.95 -15.64 -6.27
N ASP A 153 17.19 -14.40 -6.73
CA ASP A 153 16.20 -13.66 -7.51
C ASP A 153 15.83 -14.41 -8.80
N ILE A 154 16.80 -15.02 -9.48
CA ILE A 154 16.55 -15.86 -10.68
C ILE A 154 15.78 -17.14 -10.30
N LYS A 155 16.10 -17.75 -9.15
CA LYS A 155 15.42 -18.96 -8.68
C LYS A 155 13.95 -18.70 -8.35
N GLU A 156 13.64 -17.52 -7.82
CA GLU A 156 12.29 -17.05 -7.55
C GLU A 156 11.67 -16.30 -8.76
N GLU A 157 12.26 -16.44 -9.96
CA GLU A 157 11.71 -15.95 -11.24
C GLU A 157 11.48 -14.43 -11.32
N VAL A 158 12.26 -13.65 -10.57
CA VAL A 158 12.18 -12.18 -10.56
C VAL A 158 12.51 -11.60 -11.94
N ASP A 159 13.41 -12.21 -12.71
CA ASP A 159 13.72 -11.83 -14.08
C ASP A 159 12.53 -11.97 -15.04
N ILE A 160 11.74 -13.03 -14.84
CA ILE A 160 10.51 -13.28 -15.61
C ILE A 160 9.47 -12.22 -15.25
N ALA A 161 9.22 -11.99 -13.95
CA ALA A 161 8.28 -10.97 -13.49
C ALA A 161 8.63 -9.57 -14.03
N ILE A 162 9.91 -9.19 -14.02
CA ILE A 162 10.36 -7.90 -14.60
C ILE A 162 10.03 -7.84 -16.10
N SER A 163 10.30 -8.91 -16.84
CA SER A 163 10.08 -8.96 -18.28
C SER A 163 8.60 -8.82 -18.63
N GLU A 164 7.73 -9.48 -17.86
CA GLU A 164 6.26 -9.40 -18.00
C GLU A 164 5.75 -7.99 -17.68
N ALA A 165 6.18 -7.42 -16.54
CA ALA A 165 5.79 -6.07 -16.16
C ALA A 165 6.18 -5.02 -17.22
N LEU A 166 7.40 -5.10 -17.76
CA LEU A 166 7.84 -4.19 -18.83
C LEU A 166 7.02 -4.35 -20.12
N ALA A 167 6.60 -5.57 -20.46
CA ALA A 167 5.74 -5.82 -21.62
C ALA A 167 4.33 -5.22 -21.43
N ILE A 168 3.75 -5.36 -20.24
CA ILE A 168 2.44 -4.78 -19.87
C ILE A 168 2.48 -3.25 -19.95
N ILE A 169 3.54 -2.64 -19.41
CA ILE A 169 3.71 -1.18 -19.41
C ILE A 169 3.88 -0.62 -20.84
N SER A 170 4.49 -1.40 -21.74
CA SER A 170 4.81 -0.97 -23.11
C SER A 170 3.66 -1.19 -24.13
N THR A 171 2.65 -1.99 -23.77
CA THR A 171 1.42 -2.21 -24.56
C THR A 171 0.44 -1.06 -24.34
#